data_AF-A0A523QII2-F1
#
_entry.id   AF-A0A523QII2-F1
#
_cell.length_a   1.000
_cell.length_b   1.000
_cell.length_c   1.000
_cell.angle_alpha   90.00
_cell.angle_beta   90.00
_cell.angle_gamma   90.00
#
_symmetry.space_group_name_H-M   'P 1'
#
loop_
_entity.id
_entity.type
_entity.pdbx_description
1 polymer ?
#
loop_
_entity_poly.entity_id
_entity_poly.type
_entity_poly.pdbx_seq_one_letter_code
_entity_poly.pdbx_strand_id
1 'polypeptide(L)'
;MAACSLSVLVAGSIAIASQADAGDPAVEIKGFSFGPDKITVEVGGTVTWINEDPARHTVTSRDKVFSSGALGRGDSYSFTFTEPGTYDYYCEFHPSMRGTVVVTLARVGRPTILLPLEIHVKAGDDVRWILPGKRKLDPAVFGTPEQPIGFEQSIGVPLEAREKNETGTVYTTTLILTPFSDNFARVTGSLSLMARDVSAVDGFDTEDEIGFTATFTNPEGVEYKVVVKTAIPRGPDHPFFGGGATNHLMHGMTGIGTRLMPTQFVYLAFWELGDLFVNGKKVDTQRIVHVMLGEKVRDENYKLVFDKDVNHEATHLHLILPPVKGSPEGPIQSPVPTGFILPNGKQQPFLHIMFETIEKVETKPLR
;
A
#
# COMPACT_ATOMS: atom_id res chain seq x y z
N MET A 1 -34.08 -16.11 -50.76
CA MET A 1 -33.58 -14.79 -50.30
C MET A 1 -33.36 -14.91 -48.80
N ALA A 2 -32.12 -15.12 -48.36
CA ALA A 2 -31.77 -15.22 -46.94
C ALA A 2 -31.19 -13.87 -46.50
N ALA A 3 -31.86 -13.19 -45.58
CA ALA A 3 -31.48 -11.88 -45.09
C ALA A 3 -30.40 -12.01 -44.00
N CYS A 4 -29.23 -11.45 -44.28
CA CYS A 4 -28.11 -11.31 -43.36
C CYS A 4 -28.37 -10.11 -42.44
N SER A 5 -28.53 -10.33 -41.14
CA SER A 5 -28.73 -9.26 -40.15
C SER A 5 -27.41 -8.91 -39.48
N LEU A 6 -26.92 -7.71 -39.77
CA LEU A 6 -25.71 -7.12 -39.22
C LEU A 6 -26.02 -6.57 -37.82
N SER A 7 -25.44 -7.16 -36.77
CA SER A 7 -25.55 -6.66 -35.40
C SER A 7 -24.47 -5.59 -35.16
N VAL A 8 -24.90 -4.34 -34.94
CA VAL A 8 -24.04 -3.22 -34.54
C VAL A 8 -23.81 -3.31 -33.03
N LEU A 9 -22.56 -3.56 -32.59
CA LEU A 9 -22.16 -3.34 -31.21
C LEU A 9 -22.03 -1.84 -30.95
N VAL A 10 -22.92 -1.29 -30.12
CA VAL A 10 -22.76 0.04 -29.54
C VAL A 10 -21.81 -0.10 -28.35
N ALA A 11 -20.59 0.40 -28.47
CA ALA A 11 -19.69 0.55 -27.34
C ALA A 11 -20.22 1.67 -26.43
N GLY A 12 -20.84 1.30 -25.31
CA GLY A 12 -21.23 2.24 -24.26
C GLY A 12 -19.99 2.72 -23.50
N SER A 13 -19.63 4.00 -23.66
CA SER A 13 -18.62 4.65 -22.83
C SER A 13 -19.13 4.75 -21.39
N ILE A 14 -18.43 4.11 -20.45
CA ILE A 14 -18.66 4.29 -19.02
C ILE A 14 -18.15 5.69 -18.66
N ALA A 15 -19.08 6.63 -18.47
CA ALA A 15 -18.78 7.92 -17.86
C ALA A 15 -18.51 7.68 -16.37
N ILE A 16 -17.25 7.86 -15.95
CA ILE A 16 -16.88 7.91 -14.54
C ILE A 16 -17.40 9.25 -14.03
N ALA A 17 -18.52 9.22 -13.30
CA ALA A 17 -19.00 10.39 -12.60
C ALA A 17 -18.02 10.72 -11.45
N SER A 18 -17.24 11.77 -11.65
CA SER A 18 -16.44 12.39 -10.59
C SER A 18 -17.38 12.84 -9.46
N GLN A 19 -17.06 12.42 -8.22
CA GLN A 19 -17.72 12.91 -7.01
C GLN A 19 -17.48 14.42 -6.91
N ALA A 20 -18.55 15.20 -7.02
CA ALA A 20 -18.54 16.60 -6.64
C ALA A 20 -18.60 16.70 -5.11
N ASP A 21 -17.54 17.19 -4.48
CA ASP A 21 -17.62 17.83 -3.16
C ASP A 21 -16.52 18.89 -2.98
N ALA A 22 -16.89 19.99 -2.31
CA ALA A 22 -16.25 21.32 -2.27
C ALA A 22 -16.32 22.09 -3.62
N GLY A 23 -16.99 23.26 -3.62
CA GLY A 23 -17.15 24.09 -4.81
C GLY A 23 -15.79 24.39 -5.48
N ASP A 24 -15.77 24.30 -6.81
CA ASP A 24 -14.54 24.48 -7.61
C ASP A 24 -13.78 25.75 -7.16
N PRO A 25 -12.43 25.71 -7.05
CA PRO A 25 -11.62 26.87 -6.74
C PRO A 25 -11.97 28.05 -7.64
N ALA A 26 -12.54 29.11 -7.05
CA ALA A 26 -13.06 30.26 -7.79
C ALA A 26 -12.21 31.52 -7.56
N VAL A 27 -12.08 32.34 -8.60
CA VAL A 27 -11.48 33.68 -8.57
C VAL A 27 -12.51 34.70 -9.05
N GLU A 28 -12.93 35.60 -8.17
CA GLU A 28 -13.82 36.70 -8.51
C GLU A 28 -13.04 37.84 -9.16
N ILE A 29 -13.58 38.39 -10.25
CA ILE A 29 -13.07 39.62 -10.86
C ILE A 29 -13.97 40.76 -10.38
N LYS A 30 -13.45 41.56 -9.46
CA LYS A 30 -14.22 42.61 -8.78
C LYS A 30 -13.33 43.77 -8.41
N GLY A 31 -13.83 44.99 -8.60
CA GLY A 31 -13.10 46.21 -8.27
C GLY A 31 -11.79 46.34 -9.04
N PHE A 32 -11.76 45.92 -10.32
CA PHE A 32 -10.55 45.87 -11.15
C PHE A 32 -9.42 45.06 -10.47
N SER A 33 -9.75 43.92 -9.88
CA SER A 33 -8.80 43.00 -9.27
C SER A 33 -9.24 41.54 -9.41
N PHE A 34 -8.30 40.60 -9.30
CA PHE A 34 -8.56 39.17 -9.18
C PHE A 34 -8.55 38.81 -7.69
N GLY A 35 -9.62 38.19 -7.19
CA GLY A 35 -9.79 37.81 -5.79
C GLY A 35 -10.08 36.31 -5.64
N PRO A 36 -9.18 35.51 -5.04
CA PRO A 36 -7.83 35.87 -4.60
C PRO A 36 -6.88 36.15 -5.76
N ASP A 37 -5.85 36.97 -5.53
CA ASP A 37 -4.80 37.27 -6.51
C ASP A 37 -3.83 36.09 -6.68
N LYS A 38 -3.75 35.21 -5.69
CA LYS A 38 -3.03 33.93 -5.76
C LYS A 38 -3.95 32.78 -5.37
N ILE A 39 -4.07 31.79 -6.24
CA ILE A 39 -4.78 30.54 -5.98
C ILE A 39 -3.85 29.35 -6.17
N THR A 40 -4.03 28.29 -5.38
CA THR A 40 -3.24 27.07 -5.50
C THR A 40 -4.17 25.90 -5.75
N VAL A 41 -3.86 25.10 -6.77
CA VAL A 41 -4.57 23.87 -7.13
C VAL A 41 -3.57 22.75 -7.32
N GLU A 42 -4.04 21.51 -7.31
CA GLU A 42 -3.23 20.34 -7.65
C GLU A 42 -3.29 20.05 -9.15
N VAL A 43 -2.33 19.27 -9.67
CA VAL A 43 -2.40 18.73 -11.04
C VAL A 43 -3.73 17.99 -11.22
N GLY A 44 -4.46 18.32 -12.30
CA GLY A 44 -5.83 17.87 -12.56
C GLY A 44 -6.91 18.81 -12.01
N GLY A 45 -6.54 19.80 -11.19
CA GLY A 45 -7.45 20.79 -10.63
C GLY A 45 -7.93 21.81 -11.66
N THR A 46 -9.16 22.30 -11.47
CA THR A 46 -9.79 23.33 -12.31
C THR A 46 -9.95 24.61 -11.52
N VAL A 47 -9.62 25.75 -12.13
CA VAL A 47 -9.90 27.09 -11.56
C VAL A 47 -10.99 27.74 -12.41
N THR A 48 -11.96 28.39 -11.75
CA THR A 48 -13.03 29.14 -12.41
C THR A 48 -12.94 30.62 -12.05
N TRP A 49 -12.83 31.48 -13.05
CA TRP A 49 -12.90 32.94 -12.89
C TRP A 49 -14.32 33.42 -13.19
N ILE A 50 -14.84 34.34 -12.38
CA ILE A 50 -16.19 34.91 -12.54
C ILE A 50 -16.09 36.42 -12.54
N ASN A 51 -16.60 37.08 -13.59
CA ASN A 51 -16.58 38.53 -13.64
C ASN A 51 -17.80 39.15 -12.93
N GLU A 52 -17.59 39.82 -11.80
CA GLU A 52 -18.64 40.55 -11.09
C GLU A 52 -18.71 42.04 -11.47
N ASP A 53 -17.66 42.56 -12.08
CA ASP A 53 -17.58 43.96 -12.49
C ASP A 53 -18.50 44.24 -13.69
N PRO A 54 -19.05 45.46 -13.80
CA PRO A 54 -19.72 45.91 -15.02
C PRO A 54 -18.74 46.11 -16.19
N ALA A 55 -17.44 46.29 -15.91
CA ALA A 55 -16.40 46.37 -16.91
C ALA A 55 -16.10 44.98 -17.50
N ARG A 56 -15.70 44.94 -18.77
CA ARG A 56 -15.21 43.70 -19.39
C ARG A 56 -13.77 43.43 -18.96
N HIS A 57 -13.46 42.17 -18.70
CA HIS A 57 -12.12 41.72 -18.31
C HIS A 57 -11.71 40.49 -19.12
N THR A 58 -10.42 40.16 -19.07
CA THR A 58 -9.90 38.89 -19.59
C THR A 58 -9.05 38.21 -18.52
N VAL A 59 -8.84 36.90 -18.69
CA VAL A 59 -7.91 36.07 -17.93
C VAL A 59 -6.95 35.47 -18.94
N THR A 60 -5.79 36.12 -19.11
CA THR A 60 -4.76 35.71 -20.08
C THR A 60 -3.46 35.38 -19.37
N SER A 61 -2.99 34.13 -19.50
CA SER A 61 -1.68 33.72 -18.99
C SER A 61 -0.53 34.40 -19.75
N ARG A 62 0.55 34.75 -19.04
CA ARG A 62 1.75 35.37 -19.64
C ARG A 62 2.40 34.49 -20.69
N ASP A 63 2.46 33.19 -20.40
CA ASP A 63 3.09 32.19 -21.26
C ASP A 63 2.13 31.63 -22.32
N LYS A 64 0.92 32.22 -22.45
CA LYS A 64 -0.10 31.89 -23.45
C LYS A 64 -0.61 30.44 -23.40
N VAL A 65 -0.55 29.83 -22.21
CA VAL A 65 -1.10 28.52 -21.91
C VAL A 65 -2.63 28.52 -21.91
N PHE A 66 -3.25 29.59 -21.40
CA PHE A 66 -4.69 29.82 -21.39
C PHE A 66 -5.06 31.28 -21.65
N SER A 67 -6.25 31.49 -22.21
CA SER A 67 -6.88 32.80 -22.42
C SER A 67 -8.41 32.65 -22.46
N SER A 68 -9.13 33.49 -21.70
CA SER A 68 -10.59 33.46 -21.63
C SER A 68 -11.31 34.19 -22.77
N GLY A 69 -10.61 35.07 -23.50
CA GLY A 69 -11.28 36.14 -24.23
C GLY A 69 -12.00 37.13 -23.31
N ALA A 70 -12.86 37.99 -23.87
CA ALA A 70 -13.57 39.01 -23.11
C ALA A 70 -14.74 38.41 -22.31
N LEU A 71 -14.72 38.63 -20.99
CA LEU A 71 -15.77 38.26 -20.05
C LEU A 71 -16.59 39.50 -19.69
N GLY A 72 -17.90 39.47 -19.97
CA GLY A 72 -18.88 40.43 -19.48
C GLY A 72 -19.29 40.16 -18.04
N ARG A 73 -20.14 41.04 -17.48
CA ARG A 73 -20.64 40.87 -16.12
C ARG A 73 -21.47 39.59 -15.99
N GLY A 74 -21.10 38.74 -15.05
CA GLY A 74 -21.71 37.43 -14.79
C GLY A 74 -21.12 36.29 -15.61
N ASP A 75 -20.25 36.57 -16.59
CA ASP A 75 -19.59 35.53 -17.37
C ASP A 75 -18.50 34.83 -16.54
N SER A 76 -18.31 33.54 -16.82
CA SER A 76 -17.28 32.72 -16.17
C SER A 76 -16.37 32.03 -17.19
N TYR A 77 -15.14 31.76 -16.78
CA TYR A 77 -14.16 30.99 -17.53
C TYR A 77 -13.51 29.94 -16.63
N SER A 78 -13.38 28.70 -17.10
CA SER A 78 -12.73 27.62 -16.35
C SER A 78 -11.55 27.04 -17.13
N PHE A 79 -10.48 26.70 -16.42
CA PHE A 79 -9.31 26.04 -17.00
C PHE A 79 -8.77 24.96 -16.07
N THR A 80 -8.53 23.76 -16.62
CA THR A 80 -7.96 22.61 -15.91
C THR A 80 -6.46 22.53 -16.15
N PHE A 81 -5.68 22.47 -15.08
CA PHE A 81 -4.23 22.47 -15.13
C PHE A 81 -3.68 21.04 -15.06
N THR A 82 -2.95 20.60 -16.08
CA THR A 82 -2.42 19.23 -16.17
C THR A 82 -0.91 19.12 -15.90
N GLU A 83 -0.21 20.25 -15.75
CA GLU A 83 1.22 20.29 -15.48
C GLU A 83 1.50 21.10 -14.21
N PRO A 84 2.43 20.66 -13.35
CA PRO A 84 2.83 21.45 -12.18
C PRO A 84 3.60 22.69 -12.63
N GLY A 85 3.40 23.82 -11.94
CA GLY A 85 4.03 25.07 -12.32
C GLY A 85 3.42 26.29 -11.66
N THR A 86 3.96 27.46 -11.98
CA THR A 86 3.37 28.74 -11.61
C THR A 86 2.95 29.46 -12.87
N TYR A 87 1.66 29.80 -12.96
CA TYR A 87 1.05 30.46 -14.11
C TYR A 87 0.62 31.87 -13.71
N ASP A 88 1.44 32.85 -14.08
CA ASP A 88 1.07 34.25 -13.94
C ASP A 88 0.12 34.66 -15.08
N TYR A 89 -0.93 35.38 -14.73
CA TYR A 89 -1.93 35.86 -15.69
C TYR A 89 -2.32 37.31 -15.42
N TYR A 90 -2.93 37.93 -16.41
CA TYR A 90 -3.32 39.34 -16.38
C TYR A 90 -4.57 39.60 -17.22
N CYS A 91 -5.19 40.76 -17.03
CA CYS A 91 -6.25 41.26 -17.90
C CYS A 91 -5.65 42.09 -19.04
N GLU A 92 -5.98 41.76 -20.28
CA GLU A 92 -5.49 42.45 -21.49
C GLU A 92 -5.99 43.90 -21.57
N PHE A 93 -7.22 44.14 -21.10
CA PHE A 93 -7.79 45.49 -21.04
C PHE A 93 -7.20 46.35 -19.92
N HIS A 94 -6.69 45.71 -18.86
CA HIS A 94 -6.25 46.38 -17.63
C HIS A 94 -4.98 45.70 -17.09
N PRO A 95 -3.79 45.97 -17.68
CA PRO A 95 -2.55 45.20 -17.38
C PRO A 95 -2.02 45.32 -15.94
N SER A 96 -2.58 46.22 -15.13
CA SER A 96 -2.33 46.29 -13.69
C SER A 96 -2.99 45.15 -12.92
N MET A 97 -4.06 44.56 -13.44
CA MET A 97 -4.72 43.39 -12.87
C MET A 97 -3.85 42.17 -13.13
N ARG A 98 -3.38 41.53 -12.05
CA ARG A 98 -2.51 40.36 -12.10
C ARG A 98 -2.98 39.33 -11.11
N GLY A 99 -2.84 38.08 -11.49
CA GLY A 99 -2.99 36.97 -10.57
C GLY A 99 -2.02 35.85 -10.91
N THR A 100 -1.95 34.89 -10.00
CA THR A 100 -1.06 33.73 -10.10
C THR A 100 -1.83 32.47 -9.74
N VAL A 101 -1.79 31.47 -10.61
CA VAL A 101 -2.17 30.09 -10.26
C VAL A 101 -0.90 29.31 -9.98
N VAL A 102 -0.80 28.74 -8.78
CA VAL A 102 0.23 27.76 -8.45
C VAL A 102 -0.37 26.37 -8.59
N VAL A 103 0.18 25.56 -9.47
CA VAL A 103 -0.20 24.16 -9.65
C VAL A 103 0.86 23.31 -8.99
N THR A 104 0.52 22.70 -7.86
CA THR A 104 1.40 21.72 -7.22
C THR A 104 1.13 20.35 -7.81
N LEU A 105 2.11 19.45 -7.75
CA LEU A 105 1.80 18.03 -7.86
C LEU A 105 0.67 17.68 -6.89
N ALA A 106 -0.20 16.74 -7.25
CA ALA A 106 -1.15 16.18 -6.30
C ALA A 106 -0.38 15.79 -5.05
N ARG A 107 -0.82 16.26 -3.87
CA ARG A 107 -0.27 15.73 -2.64
C ARG A 107 -0.66 14.25 -2.63
N VAL A 108 0.29 13.37 -2.93
CA VAL A 108 0.37 12.12 -2.20
C VAL A 108 0.52 12.59 -0.76
N GLY A 109 -0.59 12.60 -0.01
CA GLY A 109 -0.63 13.14 1.34
C GLY A 109 0.56 12.59 2.09
N ARG A 110 1.30 13.44 2.81
CA ARG A 110 2.26 12.92 3.78
C ARG A 110 1.50 11.90 4.61
N PRO A 111 1.92 10.64 4.67
CA PRO A 111 1.30 9.67 5.54
C PRO A 111 1.30 10.31 6.92
N THR A 112 0.12 10.49 7.53
CA THR A 112 0.11 11.07 8.86
C THR A 112 0.48 9.94 9.79
N ILE A 113 1.77 9.91 10.17
CA ILE A 113 2.43 8.76 10.81
C ILE A 113 1.80 8.41 12.18
N LEU A 114 0.90 9.23 12.72
CA LEU A 114 0.39 9.13 14.09
C LEU A 114 -1.07 9.59 14.26
N LEU A 115 -1.85 9.73 13.18
CA LEU A 115 -3.28 10.02 13.34
C LEU A 115 -4.09 8.73 13.31
N PRO A 116 -5.08 8.61 14.20
CA PRO A 116 -6.01 7.50 14.17
C PRO A 116 -6.59 7.25 12.77
N LEU A 117 -6.53 6.01 12.31
CA LEU A 117 -6.81 5.63 10.93
C LEU A 117 -7.68 4.38 10.87
N GLU A 118 -8.73 4.44 10.05
CA GLU A 118 -9.54 3.28 9.68
C GLU A 118 -9.19 2.82 8.27
N ILE A 119 -8.89 1.53 8.11
CA ILE A 119 -8.47 0.92 6.84
C ILE A 119 -9.37 -0.28 6.53
N HIS A 120 -9.95 -0.29 5.32
CA HIS A 120 -10.67 -1.45 4.78
C HIS A 120 -9.95 -1.99 3.56
N VAL A 121 -9.66 -3.29 3.55
CA VAL A 121 -9.03 -3.96 2.41
C VAL A 121 -9.86 -5.15 1.95
N LYS A 122 -10.06 -5.24 0.63
CA LYS A 122 -10.52 -6.44 -0.05
C LYS A 122 -9.52 -6.82 -1.12
N ALA A 123 -9.23 -8.11 -1.20
CA ALA A 123 -8.33 -8.66 -2.20
C ALA A 123 -8.79 -10.05 -2.60
N GLY A 124 -8.53 -10.39 -3.86
CA GLY A 124 -8.96 -11.61 -4.53
C GLY A 124 -8.23 -11.77 -5.87
N ASP A 125 -8.55 -12.83 -6.59
CA ASP A 125 -8.07 -13.17 -7.95
C ASP A 125 -6.61 -13.60 -8.11
N ASP A 126 -5.63 -12.86 -7.57
CA ASP A 126 -4.21 -13.20 -7.70
C ASP A 126 -3.57 -13.61 -6.36
N VAL A 127 -3.75 -14.89 -6.01
CA VAL A 127 -3.31 -15.45 -4.72
C VAL A 127 -2.17 -16.44 -4.91
N ARG A 128 -1.20 -16.38 -3.99
CA ARG A 128 0.04 -17.14 -4.07
C ARG A 128 0.32 -17.82 -2.74
N TRP A 129 0.49 -19.14 -2.79
CA TRP A 129 1.01 -19.93 -1.69
C TRP A 129 2.53 -19.95 -1.76
N ILE A 130 3.21 -19.32 -0.82
CA ILE A 130 4.67 -19.28 -0.79
C ILE A 130 5.20 -20.58 -0.18
N LEU A 131 6.14 -21.19 -0.90
CA LEU A 131 6.83 -22.40 -0.52
C LEU A 131 8.18 -22.07 0.13
N PRO A 132 8.69 -22.95 1.02
CA PRO A 132 10.02 -22.75 1.57
C PRO A 132 11.09 -22.74 0.47
N GLY A 133 12.07 -21.86 0.62
CA GLY A 133 13.18 -21.78 -0.32
C GLY A 133 14.31 -20.92 0.22
N LYS A 134 15.47 -20.99 -0.43
CA LYS A 134 16.58 -20.10 -0.13
C LYS A 134 16.22 -18.67 -0.57
N ARG A 135 16.73 -17.67 0.17
CA ARG A 135 16.57 -16.25 -0.15
C ARG A 135 17.93 -15.65 -0.48
N LYS A 136 18.06 -15.01 -1.64
CA LYS A 136 19.19 -14.12 -1.92
C LYS A 136 19.15 -12.92 -0.98
N LEU A 137 20.30 -12.54 -0.46
CA LEU A 137 20.48 -11.45 0.48
C LEU A 137 20.91 -10.20 -0.26
N ASP A 138 20.18 -9.10 -0.05
CA ASP A 138 20.49 -7.80 -0.63
C ASP A 138 21.84 -7.30 -0.09
N PRO A 139 22.84 -7.04 -0.94
CA PRO A 139 24.13 -6.51 -0.51
C PRO A 139 24.02 -5.16 0.22
N ALA A 140 23.01 -4.34 -0.07
CA ALA A 140 22.79 -3.07 0.64
C ALA A 140 22.37 -3.30 2.10
N VAL A 141 21.64 -4.39 2.37
CA VAL A 141 21.11 -4.72 3.70
C VAL A 141 22.04 -5.64 4.49
N PHE A 142 22.70 -6.57 3.80
CA PHE A 142 23.48 -7.67 4.40
C PHE A 142 24.99 -7.56 4.16
N GLY A 143 25.43 -6.56 3.41
CA GLY A 143 26.84 -6.32 3.10
C GLY A 143 27.41 -7.29 2.06
N THR A 144 28.72 -7.20 1.87
CA THR A 144 29.47 -8.13 1.02
C THR A 144 30.08 -9.25 1.87
N PRO A 145 30.58 -10.33 1.26
CA PRO A 145 31.30 -11.36 2.00
C PRO A 145 32.52 -10.85 2.77
N GLU A 146 33.19 -9.81 2.29
CA GLU A 146 34.35 -9.19 2.93
C GLU A 146 33.94 -8.28 4.10
N GLN A 147 32.73 -7.70 4.04
CA GLN A 147 32.19 -6.79 5.05
C GLN A 147 30.71 -7.11 5.32
N PRO A 148 30.41 -8.24 5.99
CA PRO A 148 29.03 -8.64 6.21
C PRO A 148 28.39 -7.80 7.32
N ILE A 149 27.12 -7.43 7.11
CA ILE A 149 26.25 -6.75 8.08
C ILE A 149 24.88 -7.46 8.12
N GLY A 150 23.93 -6.99 8.94
CA GLY A 150 22.57 -7.56 8.98
C GLY A 150 22.52 -8.98 9.54
N PHE A 151 23.43 -9.33 10.45
CA PHE A 151 23.58 -10.66 11.05
C PHE A 151 22.94 -10.79 12.45
N GLU A 152 22.12 -9.82 12.84
CA GLU A 152 21.41 -9.85 14.12
C GLU A 152 20.46 -11.06 14.18
N GLN A 153 20.41 -11.74 15.32
CA GLN A 153 19.67 -13.00 15.45
C GLN A 153 18.14 -12.84 15.32
N SER A 154 17.59 -11.72 15.77
CA SER A 154 16.14 -11.48 15.82
C SER A 154 15.53 -11.08 14.47
N ILE A 155 16.25 -10.26 13.69
CA ILE A 155 15.72 -9.67 12.46
C ILE A 155 16.56 -9.98 11.22
N GLY A 156 17.84 -10.33 11.40
CA GLY A 156 18.81 -10.54 10.34
C GLY A 156 19.00 -12.01 9.98
N VAL A 157 20.16 -12.30 9.37
CA VAL A 157 20.59 -13.67 9.05
C VAL A 157 21.98 -13.89 9.63
N PRO A 158 22.15 -14.71 10.68
CA PRO A 158 23.46 -15.05 11.23
C PRO A 158 24.41 -15.59 10.16
N LEU A 159 25.71 -15.36 10.30
CA LEU A 159 26.70 -15.72 9.27
C LEU A 159 26.75 -17.24 9.01
N GLU A 160 26.54 -18.04 10.05
CA GLU A 160 26.43 -19.50 9.99
C GLU A 160 25.18 -20.00 9.25
N ALA A 161 24.15 -19.14 9.14
CA ALA A 161 22.91 -19.42 8.41
C ALA A 161 22.96 -18.90 6.96
N ARG A 162 24.12 -18.44 6.49
CA ARG A 162 24.36 -17.99 5.12
C ARG A 162 25.20 -19.02 4.36
N GLU A 163 24.83 -19.29 3.12
CA GLU A 163 25.52 -20.24 2.25
C GLU A 163 26.89 -19.72 1.87
N LYS A 164 27.92 -20.53 2.12
CA LYS A 164 29.30 -20.32 1.68
C LYS A 164 29.50 -20.92 0.28
N ASN A 165 30.16 -20.21 -0.64
CA ASN A 165 30.68 -20.86 -1.85
C ASN A 165 31.87 -21.78 -1.50
N GLU A 166 32.39 -22.49 -2.50
CA GLU A 166 33.51 -23.43 -2.39
C GLU A 166 34.79 -22.78 -1.83
N THR A 167 34.99 -21.48 -2.04
CA THR A 167 36.14 -20.72 -1.49
C THR A 167 35.87 -20.14 -0.11
N GLY A 168 34.67 -20.30 0.46
CA GLY A 168 34.28 -19.81 1.78
C GLY A 168 33.84 -18.34 1.84
N THR A 169 33.64 -17.70 0.69
CA THR A 169 33.54 -16.24 0.49
C THR A 169 32.28 -15.77 -0.22
N VAL A 170 31.24 -16.57 -0.43
CA VAL A 170 29.91 -16.04 -0.78
C VAL A 170 29.05 -16.14 0.46
N TYR A 171 28.26 -15.13 0.77
CA TYR A 171 27.31 -15.11 1.87
C TYR A 171 26.01 -14.41 1.44
N THR A 172 25.71 -14.47 0.15
CA THR A 172 24.63 -13.69 -0.47
C THR A 172 23.33 -14.48 -0.57
N THR A 173 23.24 -15.64 0.07
CA THR A 173 22.05 -16.50 0.06
C THR A 173 21.89 -17.19 1.41
N THR A 174 20.66 -17.42 1.86
CA THR A 174 20.40 -18.19 3.07
C THR A 174 20.74 -19.68 2.89
N LEU A 175 21.33 -20.27 3.91
CA LEU A 175 21.55 -21.72 4.00
C LEU A 175 20.24 -22.45 4.34
N ILE A 176 19.45 -21.85 5.23
CA ILE A 176 18.15 -22.37 5.65
C ILE A 176 17.04 -21.97 4.67
N LEU A 177 16.02 -22.80 4.56
CA LEU A 177 14.81 -22.49 3.81
C LEU A 177 13.97 -21.51 4.63
N THR A 178 13.50 -20.46 3.96
CA THR A 178 12.73 -19.37 4.58
C THR A 178 11.35 -19.27 3.94
N PRO A 179 10.38 -18.62 4.61
CA PRO A 179 9.14 -18.21 3.97
C PRO A 179 9.32 -17.05 2.98
N PHE A 180 10.50 -16.46 2.86
CA PHE A 180 10.79 -15.30 2.01
C PHE A 180 11.51 -15.72 0.73
N SER A 181 11.04 -16.80 0.10
CA SER A 181 11.68 -17.37 -1.08
C SER A 181 10.97 -16.99 -2.38
N ASP A 182 11.59 -17.34 -3.52
CA ASP A 182 10.99 -17.20 -4.85
C ASP A 182 10.04 -18.35 -5.21
N ASN A 183 9.95 -19.39 -4.38
CA ASN A 183 9.14 -20.56 -4.68
C ASN A 183 7.69 -20.29 -4.29
N PHE A 184 6.76 -20.57 -5.20
CA PHE A 184 5.34 -20.38 -4.96
C PHE A 184 4.50 -21.35 -5.78
N ALA A 185 3.22 -21.43 -5.41
CA ALA A 185 2.17 -22.01 -6.23
C ALA A 185 1.01 -21.00 -6.34
N ARG A 186 0.34 -20.98 -7.49
CA ARG A 186 -0.89 -20.18 -7.64
C ARG A 186 -2.03 -20.92 -6.98
N VAL A 187 -2.85 -20.19 -6.23
CA VAL A 187 -4.00 -20.74 -5.51
C VAL A 187 -5.18 -19.77 -5.64
N THR A 188 -6.35 -20.18 -5.17
CA THR A 188 -7.51 -19.30 -5.08
C THR A 188 -7.64 -18.76 -3.67
N GLY A 189 -8.25 -17.58 -3.51
CA GLY A 189 -8.53 -17.04 -2.20
C GLY A 189 -9.11 -15.64 -2.25
N SER A 190 -9.53 -15.18 -1.08
CA SER A 190 -10.00 -13.81 -0.85
C SER A 190 -9.73 -13.41 0.60
N LEU A 191 -9.72 -12.12 0.87
CA LEU A 191 -9.67 -11.58 2.22
C LEU A 191 -10.59 -10.39 2.43
N SER A 192 -10.92 -10.16 3.68
CA SER A 192 -11.50 -8.92 4.19
C SER A 192 -10.72 -8.50 5.43
N LEU A 193 -10.29 -7.24 5.44
CA LEU A 193 -9.59 -6.62 6.54
C LEU A 193 -10.27 -5.32 6.91
N MET A 194 -10.50 -5.12 8.21
CA MET A 194 -10.76 -3.84 8.84
C MET A 194 -9.72 -3.66 9.94
N ALA A 195 -9.05 -2.52 9.93
CA ALA A 195 -8.18 -2.10 11.03
C ALA A 195 -8.54 -0.67 11.42
N ARG A 196 -8.63 -0.43 12.72
CA ARG A 196 -8.80 0.87 13.34
C ARG A 196 -7.63 1.06 14.29
N ASP A 197 -6.65 1.83 13.85
CA ASP A 197 -5.49 2.23 14.66
C ASP A 197 -5.87 3.52 15.40
N VAL A 198 -5.94 3.47 16.72
CA VAL A 198 -6.29 4.60 17.60
C VAL A 198 -5.11 4.96 18.49
N SER A 199 -4.32 3.97 18.89
CA SER A 199 -3.22 4.10 19.82
C SER A 199 -1.87 4.04 19.10
N ALA A 200 -1.09 5.11 19.18
CA ALA A 200 0.23 5.14 18.55
C ALA A 200 1.32 4.40 19.33
N VAL A 201 1.03 3.88 20.52
CA VAL A 201 2.02 3.25 21.41
C VAL A 201 1.41 2.07 22.15
N ASP A 202 2.22 1.03 22.37
CA ASP A 202 1.79 -0.16 23.08
C ASP A 202 1.45 0.17 24.54
N GLY A 203 0.36 -0.42 25.02
CA GLY A 203 -0.19 -0.19 26.35
C GLY A 203 -0.38 -1.47 27.15
N PHE A 204 -0.97 -1.34 28.34
CA PHE A 204 -1.53 -2.51 29.03
C PHE A 204 -2.80 -3.01 28.34
N ASP A 205 -3.57 -2.08 27.79
CA ASP A 205 -4.77 -2.29 26.98
C ASP A 205 -4.57 -1.57 25.63
N THR A 206 -5.30 -1.99 24.59
CA THR A 206 -5.35 -1.30 23.29
C THR A 206 -6.78 -0.89 22.96
N GLU A 207 -6.91 0.28 22.37
CA GLU A 207 -8.16 0.80 21.80
C GLU A 207 -8.26 0.47 20.30
N ASP A 208 -7.24 -0.20 19.74
CA ASP A 208 -7.22 -0.58 18.34
C ASP A 208 -8.21 -1.71 18.08
N GLU A 209 -8.79 -1.72 16.88
CA GLU A 209 -9.68 -2.79 16.44
C GLU A 209 -9.11 -3.44 15.19
N ILE A 210 -8.97 -4.77 15.21
CA ILE A 210 -8.56 -5.56 14.05
C ILE A 210 -9.58 -6.65 13.79
N GLY A 211 -10.19 -6.60 12.61
CA GLY A 211 -11.04 -7.64 12.05
C GLY A 211 -10.45 -8.15 10.75
N PHE A 212 -9.89 -9.35 10.75
CA PHE A 212 -9.31 -9.95 9.55
C PHE A 212 -9.86 -11.34 9.30
N THR A 213 -10.21 -11.63 8.05
CA THR A 213 -10.55 -12.96 7.59
C THR A 213 -9.96 -13.18 6.21
N ALA A 214 -9.25 -14.29 6.02
CA ALA A 214 -8.80 -14.74 4.72
C ALA A 214 -9.20 -16.19 4.50
N THR A 215 -9.73 -16.49 3.32
CA THR A 215 -10.01 -17.85 2.85
C THR A 215 -9.15 -18.11 1.62
N PHE A 216 -8.48 -19.24 1.55
CA PHE A 216 -7.63 -19.60 0.40
C PHE A 216 -7.46 -21.11 0.29
N THR A 217 -7.02 -21.59 -0.86
CA THR A 217 -6.68 -23.00 -1.05
C THR A 217 -5.18 -23.25 -0.92
N ASN A 218 -4.78 -24.48 -0.62
CA ASN A 218 -3.44 -24.94 -0.96
C ASN A 218 -3.38 -25.34 -2.46
N PRO A 219 -2.20 -25.76 -2.97
CA PRO A 219 -2.05 -26.21 -4.36
C PRO A 219 -2.86 -27.47 -4.71
N GLU A 220 -3.34 -28.22 -3.71
CA GLU A 220 -4.13 -29.44 -3.87
C GLU A 220 -5.65 -29.15 -3.76
N GLY A 221 -6.04 -27.88 -3.59
CA GLY A 221 -7.45 -27.47 -3.47
C GLY A 221 -8.07 -27.61 -2.08
N VAL A 222 -7.29 -27.97 -1.05
CA VAL A 222 -7.75 -27.98 0.35
C VAL A 222 -8.02 -26.54 0.79
N GLU A 223 -9.17 -26.29 1.42
CA GLU A 223 -9.56 -24.95 1.85
C GLU A 223 -9.01 -24.63 3.24
N TYR A 224 -8.52 -23.41 3.39
CA TYR A 224 -8.01 -22.82 4.62
C TYR A 224 -8.78 -21.55 4.90
N LYS A 225 -8.98 -21.26 6.18
CA LYS A 225 -9.47 -19.97 6.63
C LYS A 225 -8.71 -19.51 7.86
N VAL A 226 -8.24 -18.27 7.84
CA VAL A 226 -7.60 -17.59 8.96
C VAL A 226 -8.53 -16.49 9.44
N VAL A 227 -8.74 -16.40 10.76
CA VAL A 227 -9.60 -15.39 11.37
C VAL A 227 -8.88 -14.73 12.54
N VAL A 228 -8.82 -13.40 12.55
CA VAL A 228 -8.36 -12.56 13.66
C VAL A 228 -9.50 -11.60 14.02
N LYS A 229 -9.77 -11.44 15.31
CA LYS A 229 -10.92 -10.65 15.81
C LYS A 229 -10.58 -9.65 16.90
N THR A 230 -9.33 -9.62 17.35
CA THR A 230 -8.93 -8.82 18.51
C THR A 230 -7.53 -8.32 18.24
N ALA A 231 -7.31 -7.05 18.55
CA ALA A 231 -5.98 -6.46 18.58
C ALA A 231 -5.31 -6.82 19.92
N ILE A 232 -4.02 -7.14 19.91
CA ILE A 232 -3.25 -7.34 21.12
C ILE A 232 -2.61 -6.01 21.55
N PRO A 233 -2.55 -5.73 22.86
CA PRO A 233 -2.07 -4.45 23.34
C PRO A 233 -0.56 -4.25 23.20
N ARG A 234 0.17 -5.33 22.91
CA ARG A 234 1.63 -5.31 22.84
C ARG A 234 2.16 -6.28 21.80
N GLY A 235 2.92 -5.73 20.86
CA GLY A 235 3.68 -6.51 19.89
C GLY A 235 4.95 -7.12 20.52
N PRO A 236 5.52 -8.18 19.91
CA PRO A 236 6.70 -8.84 20.45
C PRO A 236 7.97 -7.97 20.43
N ASP A 237 8.11 -7.08 19.42
CA ASP A 237 9.42 -6.48 19.10
C ASP A 237 9.45 -4.94 19.09
N HIS A 238 8.30 -4.25 19.03
CA HIS A 238 8.23 -2.80 18.79
C HIS A 238 7.14 -2.12 19.64
N PRO A 239 7.47 -1.45 20.77
CA PRO A 239 6.50 -0.92 21.74
C PRO A 239 5.77 0.36 21.28
N PHE A 240 5.86 0.73 20.00
CA PHE A 240 5.43 2.01 19.45
C PHE A 240 4.41 1.84 18.32
N PHE A 241 3.66 0.74 18.32
CA PHE A 241 2.68 0.45 17.28
C PHE A 241 1.27 0.19 17.82
N GLY A 242 1.04 0.15 19.14
CA GLY A 242 -0.31 0.11 19.73
C GLY A 242 -1.12 -1.16 19.52
N GLY A 243 -0.62 -2.10 18.71
CA GLY A 243 -1.34 -3.26 18.20
C GLY A 243 -1.32 -3.31 16.68
N GLY A 244 -1.29 -2.16 16.00
CA GLY A 244 -1.16 -2.06 14.54
C GLY A 244 -0.30 -0.88 14.09
N ALA A 245 0.72 -1.16 13.29
CA ALA A 245 1.55 -0.13 12.68
C ALA A 245 0.93 0.40 11.40
N THR A 246 0.70 1.71 11.30
CA THR A 246 0.24 2.36 10.06
C THR A 246 1.28 3.33 9.52
N ASN A 247 1.43 3.39 8.19
CA ASN A 247 2.26 4.41 7.51
C ASN A 247 3.75 4.48 7.92
N HIS A 248 4.44 3.34 7.92
CA HIS A 248 5.85 3.24 8.32
C HIS A 248 6.74 2.61 7.25
N LEU A 249 7.99 3.04 7.17
CA LEU A 249 9.03 2.26 6.48
C LEU A 249 9.41 1.08 7.36
N MET A 250 9.40 -0.13 6.80
CA MET A 250 9.76 -1.35 7.51
C MET A 250 10.74 -2.20 6.70
N HIS A 251 11.28 -3.23 7.35
CA HIS A 251 12.18 -4.23 6.78
C HIS A 251 13.54 -3.67 6.33
N GLY A 252 14.29 -4.45 5.53
CA GLY A 252 15.61 -4.09 5.01
C GLY A 252 16.54 -3.48 6.06
N MET A 253 16.89 -2.20 5.88
CA MET A 253 17.81 -1.50 6.79
C MET A 253 17.15 -0.84 8.02
N THR A 254 15.83 -0.77 8.07
CA THR A 254 15.10 0.03 9.09
C THR A 254 15.25 -0.49 10.53
N GLY A 255 15.56 -1.78 10.68
CA GLY A 255 15.55 -2.45 11.99
C GLY A 255 14.16 -2.81 12.50
N ILE A 256 13.10 -2.62 11.68
CA ILE A 256 11.72 -2.94 12.01
C ILE A 256 11.30 -4.19 11.23
N GLY A 257 11.00 -5.29 11.93
CA GLY A 257 10.73 -6.59 11.32
C GLY A 257 11.95 -7.22 10.62
N THR A 258 11.71 -8.28 9.84
CA THR A 258 12.79 -9.05 9.19
C THR A 258 13.55 -8.23 8.13
N ARG A 259 14.86 -8.41 8.05
CA ARG A 259 15.73 -7.87 6.99
C ARG A 259 15.62 -8.66 5.68
N LEU A 260 14.96 -9.82 5.66
CA LEU A 260 14.83 -10.68 4.47
C LEU A 260 13.89 -10.12 3.40
N MET A 261 12.96 -9.27 3.83
CA MET A 261 12.12 -8.45 2.96
C MET A 261 12.85 -7.14 2.65
N PRO A 262 12.67 -6.57 1.44
CA PRO A 262 13.27 -5.29 1.12
C PRO A 262 12.63 -4.17 1.94
N THR A 263 13.38 -3.08 2.14
CA THR A 263 12.87 -1.84 2.74
C THR A 263 11.70 -1.34 1.89
N GLN A 264 10.53 -1.21 2.51
CA GLN A 264 9.31 -0.81 1.81
C GLN A 264 8.43 0.08 2.69
N PHE A 265 7.60 0.88 2.06
CA PHE A 265 6.54 1.59 2.75
C PHE A 265 5.38 0.64 3.06
N VAL A 266 5.00 0.61 4.33
CA VAL A 266 3.93 -0.23 4.87
C VAL A 266 2.79 0.66 5.33
N TYR A 267 1.62 0.45 4.71
CA TYR A 267 0.41 1.20 4.99
C TYR A 267 -0.25 0.69 6.27
N LEU A 268 -0.20 -0.63 6.49
CA LEU A 268 -0.71 -1.30 7.68
C LEU A 268 0.08 -2.58 7.92
N ALA A 269 0.49 -2.83 9.16
CA ALA A 269 1.02 -4.12 9.61
C ALA A 269 0.60 -4.43 11.04
N PHE A 270 0.28 -5.67 11.32
CA PHE A 270 -0.03 -6.11 12.68
C PHE A 270 0.45 -7.54 12.94
N TRP A 271 0.60 -7.87 14.22
CA TRP A 271 0.93 -9.20 14.72
C TRP A 271 -0.10 -9.58 15.76
N GLU A 272 -0.99 -10.50 15.41
CA GLU A 272 -2.19 -10.79 16.20
C GLU A 272 -2.40 -12.26 16.49
N LEU A 273 -3.28 -12.56 17.45
CA LEU A 273 -3.70 -13.92 17.73
C LEU A 273 -4.92 -14.32 16.88
N GLY A 274 -4.77 -15.39 16.10
CA GLY A 274 -5.80 -15.87 15.20
C GLY A 274 -6.11 -17.35 15.31
N ASP A 275 -7.25 -17.72 14.74
CA ASP A 275 -7.71 -19.09 14.55
C ASP A 275 -7.41 -19.57 13.12
N LEU A 276 -6.99 -20.84 13.01
CA LEU A 276 -6.79 -21.52 11.73
C LEU A 276 -7.86 -22.61 11.55
N PHE A 277 -8.51 -22.59 10.40
CA PHE A 277 -9.46 -23.59 9.96
C PHE A 277 -8.96 -24.28 8.69
N VAL A 278 -9.21 -25.58 8.58
CA VAL A 278 -8.96 -26.39 7.38
C VAL A 278 -10.24 -27.17 7.07
N ASN A 279 -10.74 -27.05 5.84
CA ASN A 279 -12.01 -27.62 5.39
C ASN A 279 -13.16 -27.36 6.38
N GLY A 280 -13.30 -26.10 6.81
CA GLY A 280 -14.33 -25.65 7.76
C GLY A 280 -14.10 -26.06 9.23
N LYS A 281 -13.16 -26.95 9.55
CA LYS A 281 -12.86 -27.36 10.92
C LYS A 281 -11.76 -26.48 11.52
N LYS A 282 -11.97 -25.95 12.73
CA LYS A 282 -10.90 -25.26 13.48
C LYS A 282 -9.83 -26.29 13.86
N VAL A 283 -8.61 -26.11 13.36
CA VAL A 283 -7.47 -27.01 13.60
C VAL A 283 -6.44 -26.41 14.54
N ASP A 284 -6.38 -25.08 14.66
CA ASP A 284 -5.52 -24.41 15.63
C ASP A 284 -6.12 -23.06 16.08
N THR A 285 -5.65 -22.58 17.22
CA THR A 285 -6.06 -21.31 17.84
C THR A 285 -4.84 -20.62 18.44
N GLN A 286 -4.95 -19.33 18.77
CA GLN A 286 -3.85 -18.50 19.27
C GLN A 286 -2.61 -18.56 18.38
N ARG A 287 -2.79 -18.75 17.07
CA ARG A 287 -1.68 -18.64 16.11
C ARG A 287 -1.23 -17.20 16.09
N ILE A 288 0.08 -16.99 16.07
CA ILE A 288 0.62 -15.71 15.67
C ILE A 288 0.26 -15.53 14.18
N VAL A 289 -0.41 -14.45 13.85
CA VAL A 289 -0.85 -14.06 12.52
C VAL A 289 -0.25 -12.69 12.22
N HIS A 290 0.61 -12.64 11.21
CA HIS A 290 1.12 -11.39 10.69
C HIS A 290 0.39 -11.06 9.39
N VAL A 291 -0.11 -9.83 9.29
CA VAL A 291 -0.65 -9.30 8.05
C VAL A 291 0.02 -7.97 7.80
N MET A 292 0.36 -7.71 6.54
CA MET A 292 0.87 -6.41 6.13
C MET A 292 0.39 -6.05 4.73
N LEU A 293 -0.13 -4.83 4.61
CA LEU A 293 -0.41 -4.13 3.36
C LEU A 293 0.77 -3.19 3.08
N GLY A 294 1.53 -3.50 2.04
CA GLY A 294 2.76 -2.79 1.68
C GLY A 294 2.88 -2.54 0.20
N GLU A 295 3.97 -1.88 -0.18
CA GLU A 295 4.40 -1.75 -1.57
C GLU A 295 4.70 -3.11 -2.20
N LYS A 296 4.64 -3.18 -3.53
CA LYS A 296 4.84 -4.45 -4.22
C LYS A 296 6.34 -4.80 -4.27
N VAL A 297 6.69 -5.89 -3.59
CA VAL A 297 8.08 -6.38 -3.49
C VAL A 297 8.43 -7.57 -4.40
N ARG A 298 7.60 -7.87 -5.39
CA ARG A 298 7.80 -8.98 -6.33
C ARG A 298 7.85 -8.46 -7.76
N ASP A 299 8.84 -8.93 -8.54
CA ASP A 299 8.93 -8.62 -9.97
C ASP A 299 7.95 -9.46 -10.82
N GLU A 300 7.96 -9.25 -12.13
CA GLU A 300 7.15 -9.97 -13.12
C GLU A 300 7.42 -11.48 -13.17
N ASN A 301 8.61 -11.91 -12.76
CA ASN A 301 9.01 -13.32 -12.63
C ASN A 301 8.77 -13.87 -11.22
N TYR A 302 8.08 -13.09 -10.38
CA TYR A 302 7.76 -13.38 -9.00
C TYR A 302 8.97 -13.54 -8.07
N LYS A 303 10.10 -12.94 -8.44
CA LYS A 303 11.29 -12.86 -7.60
C LYS A 303 11.09 -11.81 -6.53
N LEU A 304 11.45 -12.16 -5.30
CA LEU A 304 11.48 -11.18 -4.22
C LEU A 304 12.61 -10.19 -4.52
N VAL A 305 12.27 -8.92 -4.68
CA VAL A 305 13.22 -7.90 -5.16
C VAL A 305 14.16 -7.43 -4.05
N PHE A 306 15.14 -6.62 -4.41
CA PHE A 306 16.01 -5.88 -3.49
C PHE A 306 15.51 -4.45 -3.30
N ASP A 307 16.04 -3.72 -2.32
CA ASP A 307 15.53 -2.40 -1.93
C ASP A 307 15.40 -1.44 -3.11
N LYS A 308 16.38 -1.45 -4.02
CA LYS A 308 16.42 -0.57 -5.20
C LYS A 308 15.35 -0.87 -6.27
N ASP A 309 14.71 -2.04 -6.19
CA ASP A 309 13.81 -2.58 -7.21
C ASP A 309 12.37 -2.73 -6.68
N VAL A 310 12.08 -2.20 -5.48
CA VAL A 310 10.71 -2.15 -4.93
C VAL A 310 9.82 -1.28 -5.81
N ASN A 311 8.62 -1.76 -6.10
CA ASN A 311 7.63 -0.98 -6.84
C ASN A 311 6.77 -0.15 -5.87
N HIS A 312 7.09 1.14 -5.79
CA HIS A 312 6.42 2.11 -4.93
C HIS A 312 5.03 2.57 -5.43
N GLU A 313 4.65 2.20 -6.65
CA GLU A 313 3.37 2.60 -7.27
C GLU A 313 2.30 1.52 -7.17
N ALA A 314 2.65 0.32 -6.72
CA ALA A 314 1.74 -0.80 -6.58
C ALA A 314 1.74 -1.32 -5.14
N THR A 315 0.62 -1.88 -4.71
CA THR A 315 0.47 -2.47 -3.38
C THR A 315 0.12 -3.95 -3.46
N HIS A 316 0.48 -4.68 -2.41
CA HIS A 316 0.02 -6.03 -2.19
C HIS A 316 -0.13 -6.31 -0.69
N LEU A 317 -0.74 -7.43 -0.35
CA LEU A 317 -0.92 -7.85 1.03
C LEU A 317 -0.33 -9.24 1.22
N HIS A 318 0.43 -9.40 2.30
CA HIS A 318 0.88 -10.71 2.71
C HIS A 318 0.36 -11.11 4.09
N LEU A 319 0.04 -12.40 4.20
CA LEU A 319 -0.43 -13.07 5.40
C LEU A 319 0.61 -14.13 5.76
N ILE A 320 1.19 -14.05 6.95
CA ILE A 320 2.15 -15.04 7.46
C ILE A 320 1.64 -15.62 8.78
N LEU A 321 1.58 -16.95 8.86
CA LEU A 321 1.54 -17.67 10.13
C LEU A 321 2.90 -18.35 10.30
N PRO A 322 3.81 -17.79 11.12
CA PRO A 322 5.09 -18.42 11.41
C PRO A 322 4.88 -19.71 12.23
N PRO A 323 5.92 -20.55 12.40
CA PRO A 323 5.88 -21.72 13.28
C PRO A 323 5.91 -21.33 14.77
N VAL A 324 5.13 -20.34 15.17
CA VAL A 324 5.02 -19.79 16.52
C VAL A 324 3.54 -19.65 16.89
N LYS A 325 3.22 -20.00 18.14
CA LYS A 325 1.88 -19.93 18.72
C LYS A 325 1.93 -19.16 20.03
N GLY A 326 0.91 -18.36 20.33
CA GLY A 326 0.76 -17.71 21.62
C GLY A 326 0.47 -18.71 22.74
N SER A 327 0.96 -18.42 23.93
CA SER A 327 0.64 -19.14 25.17
C SER A 327 0.58 -18.16 26.34
N PRO A 328 0.03 -18.54 27.50
CA PRO A 328 0.00 -17.69 28.69
C PRO A 328 1.39 -17.18 29.12
N GLU A 329 2.45 -17.97 28.89
CA GLU A 329 3.83 -17.63 29.22
C GLU A 329 4.56 -16.86 28.09
N GLY A 330 3.87 -16.58 26.98
CA GLY A 330 4.43 -15.93 25.80
C GLY A 330 4.46 -16.83 24.55
N PRO A 331 5.05 -16.37 23.44
CA PRO A 331 5.10 -17.14 22.21
C PRO A 331 5.99 -18.39 22.34
N ILE A 332 5.50 -19.54 21.83
CA ILE A 332 6.23 -20.82 21.80
C ILE A 332 6.40 -21.33 20.38
N GLN A 333 7.48 -22.08 20.13
CA GLN A 333 7.68 -22.76 18.85
C GLN A 333 6.60 -23.84 18.67
N SER A 334 5.87 -23.75 17.56
CA SER A 334 4.76 -24.62 17.23
C SER A 334 4.54 -24.59 15.71
N PRO A 335 4.96 -25.64 14.97
CA PRO A 335 4.72 -25.72 13.53
C PRO A 335 3.24 -25.53 13.19
N VAL A 336 2.95 -24.78 12.12
CA VAL A 336 1.57 -24.60 11.67
C VAL A 336 1.04 -25.94 11.15
N PRO A 337 -0.16 -26.39 11.57
CA PRO A 337 -0.76 -27.62 11.08
C PRO A 337 -1.36 -27.44 9.67
N THR A 338 -0.51 -27.10 8.70
CA THR A 338 -0.89 -26.89 7.30
C THR A 338 -1.46 -28.11 6.62
N GLY A 339 -1.06 -29.33 6.99
CA GLY A 339 -1.40 -30.56 6.28
C GLY A 339 -0.82 -30.68 4.85
N PHE A 340 -0.12 -29.65 4.36
CA PHE A 340 0.47 -29.65 3.02
C PHE A 340 1.87 -30.26 3.07
N ILE A 341 2.08 -31.33 2.30
CA ILE A 341 3.33 -32.11 2.30
C ILE A 341 4.24 -31.62 1.18
N LEU A 342 5.45 -31.23 1.55
CA LEU A 342 6.49 -30.79 0.63
C LEU A 342 7.12 -31.99 -0.09
N PRO A 343 7.83 -31.79 -1.23
CA PRO A 343 8.49 -32.88 -1.97
C PRO A 343 9.48 -33.71 -1.14
N ASN A 344 9.98 -33.18 -0.02
CA ASN A 344 10.86 -33.89 0.91
C ASN A 344 10.10 -34.77 1.93
N GLY A 345 8.78 -34.93 1.78
CA GLY A 345 7.92 -35.72 2.66
C GLY A 345 7.58 -35.05 3.99
N LYS A 346 8.08 -33.84 4.26
CA LYS A 346 7.78 -33.09 5.48
C LYS A 346 6.63 -32.12 5.24
N GLN A 347 5.81 -31.93 6.26
CA GLN A 347 4.77 -30.92 6.24
C GLN A 347 5.38 -29.51 6.25
N GLN A 348 4.80 -28.58 5.48
CA GLN A 348 5.21 -27.18 5.51
C GLN A 348 4.90 -26.57 6.89
N PRO A 349 5.90 -26.02 7.61
CA PRO A 349 5.72 -25.64 9.02
C PRO A 349 5.14 -24.23 9.22
N PHE A 350 4.85 -23.50 8.14
CA PHE A 350 4.31 -22.13 8.15
C PHE A 350 3.29 -21.96 7.04
N LEU A 351 2.47 -20.91 7.12
CA LEU A 351 1.71 -20.39 5.98
C LEU A 351 2.25 -19.01 5.62
N HIS A 352 2.45 -18.76 4.33
CA HIS A 352 2.74 -17.43 3.81
C HIS A 352 1.97 -17.28 2.51
N ILE A 353 0.95 -16.44 2.52
CA ILE A 353 0.03 -16.22 1.42
C ILE A 353 0.17 -14.78 0.97
N MET A 354 0.38 -14.58 -0.33
CA MET A 354 0.40 -13.25 -0.93
C MET A 354 -0.90 -13.04 -1.73
N PHE A 355 -1.46 -11.85 -1.58
CA PHE A 355 -2.58 -11.33 -2.36
C PHE A 355 -2.02 -10.18 -3.20
N GLU A 356 -1.73 -10.47 -4.47
CA GLU A 356 -0.99 -9.57 -5.37
C GLU A 356 -1.88 -8.53 -6.04
N THR A 357 -3.20 -8.73 -6.01
CA THR A 357 -4.19 -7.79 -6.52
C THR A 357 -5.07 -7.34 -5.38
N ILE A 358 -4.95 -6.07 -5.01
CA ILE A 358 -5.83 -5.43 -4.02
C ILE A 358 -7.00 -4.80 -4.77
N GLU A 359 -8.21 -5.29 -4.53
CA GLU A 359 -9.42 -4.81 -5.20
C GLU A 359 -9.81 -3.42 -4.71
N LYS A 360 -9.64 -3.18 -3.40
CA LYS A 360 -10.05 -1.94 -2.75
C LYS A 360 -9.23 -1.68 -1.50
N VAL A 361 -8.75 -0.45 -1.35
CA VAL A 361 -8.25 0.11 -0.10
C VAL A 361 -9.03 1.38 0.17
N GLU A 362 -9.71 1.45 1.32
CA GLU A 362 -10.33 2.68 1.81
C GLU A 362 -9.66 3.10 3.10
N THR A 363 -9.22 4.36 3.18
CA THR A 363 -8.63 4.95 4.38
C THR A 363 -9.48 6.12 4.85
N LYS A 364 -9.72 6.22 6.15
CA LYS A 364 -10.45 7.35 6.77
C LYS A 364 -9.73 7.82 8.03
N PRO A 365 -9.40 9.12 8.15
CA PRO A 365 -8.96 9.68 9.41
C PRO A 365 -10.09 9.58 10.45
N LEU A 366 -9.78 9.11 11.65
CA LEU A 366 -10.72 9.15 12.77
C LEU A 366 -10.62 10.56 13.39
N ARG A 367 -11.70 11.34 13.29
CA ARG A 367 -11.77 12.73 13.78
C ARG A 367 -12.01 12.81 15.27
#